data_AF-A0AAI9V406-F1
#
_entry.id   AF-A0AAI9V406-F1
#
_cell.length_a   1.000
_cell.length_b   1.000
_cell.length_c   1.000
_cell.angle_alpha   90.00
_cell.angle_beta   90.00
_cell.angle_gamma   90.00
#
_symmetry.space_group_name_H-M   'P 1'
#
loop_
_entity.id
_entity.type
_entity.pdbx_description
1 polymer ?
#
loop_
_entity_poly.entity_id
_entity_poly.type
_entity_poly.pdbx_seq_one_letter_code
_entity_poly.pdbx_strand_id
1 'polypeptide(L)'
;MRLPSNLSATTLIAVASLAQAQNCVENGPTGDAITGFRFSGTCESWQWFSRDKGTQVKLQPDCFLRQTFPNATPVGHVCIQLESGGHKCFSAPGAGAPQCRVPDDFCSGIQNMWGW
;
A
#
# COMPACT_ATOMS: atom_id res chain seq x y z
N MET A 1 12.61 64.09 19.08
CA MET A 1 12.53 63.05 18.03
C MET A 1 12.81 61.70 18.68
N ARG A 2 11.83 60.79 18.73
CA ARG A 2 12.01 59.42 19.26
C ARG A 2 11.52 58.45 18.18
N LEU A 3 12.40 57.57 17.73
CA LEU A 3 12.12 56.56 16.69
C LEU A 3 11.24 55.44 17.26
N PRO A 4 10.26 54.91 16.51
CA PRO A 4 9.64 53.63 16.82
C PRO A 4 10.48 52.48 16.24
N SER A 5 10.84 51.52 17.10
CA SER A 5 11.46 50.25 16.72
C SER A 5 10.37 49.27 16.29
N ASN A 6 10.32 48.92 15.00
CA ASN A 6 9.45 47.85 14.51
C ASN A 6 10.16 46.50 14.69
N LEU A 7 9.69 45.68 15.64
CA LEU A 7 10.09 44.28 15.79
C LEU A 7 9.30 43.44 14.79
N SER A 8 9.94 43.04 13.69
CA SER A 8 9.41 42.04 12.76
C SER A 8 9.56 40.64 13.38
N ALA A 9 8.44 40.06 13.82
CA ALA A 9 8.35 38.66 14.19
C ALA A 9 8.11 37.81 12.93
N THR A 10 9.16 37.25 12.35
CA THR A 10 9.05 36.21 11.32
C THR A 10 8.68 34.89 11.99
N THR A 11 7.39 34.57 12.00
CA THR A 11 6.89 33.22 12.26
C THR A 11 7.30 32.30 11.12
N LEU A 12 8.33 31.48 11.35
CA LEU A 12 8.64 30.31 10.53
C LEU A 12 7.55 29.27 10.74
N ILE A 13 6.60 29.20 9.81
CA ILE A 13 5.67 28.08 9.72
C ILE A 13 6.46 26.91 9.13
N ALA A 14 6.98 26.05 10.00
CA ALA A 14 7.53 24.76 9.60
C ALA A 14 6.36 23.89 9.11
N VAL A 15 6.18 23.81 7.80
CA VAL A 15 5.24 22.88 7.19
C VAL A 15 5.85 21.49 7.35
N ALA A 16 5.43 20.77 8.38
CA ALA A 16 5.74 19.36 8.52
C ALA A 16 5.05 18.63 7.35
N SER A 17 5.84 18.23 6.36
CA SER A 17 5.39 17.35 5.29
C SER A 17 5.03 15.99 5.90
N LEU A 18 3.76 15.83 6.28
CA LEU A 18 3.16 14.51 6.45
C LEU A 18 3.31 13.82 5.09
N ALA A 19 4.25 12.88 4.98
CA ALA A 19 4.33 11.99 3.85
C ALA A 19 3.01 11.21 3.80
N GLN A 20 2.06 11.71 3.00
CA GLN A 20 0.79 11.04 2.76
C GLN A 20 1.15 9.70 2.13
N ALA A 21 0.73 8.61 2.79
CA ALA A 21 0.78 7.29 2.18
C ALA A 21 0.14 7.36 0.80
N GLN A 22 0.94 7.16 -0.24
CA GLN A 22 0.44 7.27 -1.60
C GLN A 22 -0.45 6.06 -1.89
N ASN A 23 -1.58 6.30 -2.55
CA ASN A 23 -2.41 5.21 -3.05
C ASN A 23 -1.59 4.37 -4.02
N CYS A 24 -1.77 3.05 -3.99
CA CYS A 24 -1.16 2.18 -4.97
C CYS A 24 -1.68 2.55 -6.36
N VAL A 25 -0.76 2.63 -7.34
CA VAL A 25 -1.11 2.97 -8.72
C VAL A 25 -1.89 1.80 -9.33
N GLU A 26 -3.12 2.08 -9.78
CA GLU A 26 -3.94 1.12 -10.49
C GLU A 26 -3.31 0.82 -11.86
N ASN A 27 -2.83 -0.41 -12.04
CA ASN A 27 -2.25 -0.89 -13.29
C ASN A 27 -2.29 -2.42 -13.34
N GLY A 28 -2.61 -2.95 -14.52
CA GLY A 28 -2.79 -4.37 -14.77
C GLY A 28 -1.53 -5.05 -15.32
N PRO A 29 -1.17 -6.25 -14.83
CA PRO A 29 -0.14 -7.08 -15.44
C PRO A 29 -0.67 -7.81 -16.69
N THR A 30 0.26 -8.32 -17.50
CA THR A 30 -0.03 -9.28 -18.58
C THR A 30 0.56 -10.65 -18.25
N GLY A 31 -0.12 -11.73 -18.63
CA GLY A 31 0.33 -13.11 -18.39
C GLY A 31 -0.27 -13.74 -17.14
N ASP A 32 0.32 -14.83 -16.68
CA ASP A 32 -0.17 -15.62 -15.56
C ASP A 32 0.35 -15.12 -14.21
N ALA A 33 -0.50 -15.19 -13.19
CA ALA A 33 -0.09 -14.87 -11.82
C ALA A 33 0.95 -15.87 -11.32
N ILE A 34 2.02 -15.38 -10.71
CA ILE A 34 3.09 -16.21 -10.14
C ILE A 34 2.79 -16.67 -8.71
N THR A 35 1.88 -15.99 -8.01
CA THR A 35 1.42 -16.40 -6.69
C THR A 35 -0.06 -16.11 -6.45
N GLY A 36 -0.71 -16.96 -5.66
CA GLY A 36 -2.00 -16.63 -5.03
C GLY A 36 -1.78 -16.15 -3.60
N PHE A 37 -2.82 -15.60 -2.98
CA PHE A 37 -2.75 -15.22 -1.57
C PHE A 37 -3.61 -16.15 -0.71
N ARG A 38 -3.24 -16.26 0.57
CA ARG A 38 -4.03 -16.91 1.61
C ARG A 38 -4.54 -15.85 2.57
N PHE A 39 -5.80 -16.00 2.96
CA PHE A 39 -6.37 -15.25 4.07
C PHE A 39 -5.97 -15.89 5.40
N SER A 40 -5.64 -15.07 6.38
CA SER A 40 -5.52 -15.45 7.79
C SER A 40 -6.06 -14.32 8.63
N GLY A 41 -6.99 -14.60 9.52
CA GLY A 41 -7.51 -13.57 10.40
C GLY A 41 -8.59 -14.03 11.36
N THR A 42 -8.87 -13.15 12.31
CA THR A 42 -10.06 -13.11 13.17
C THR A 42 -10.87 -11.86 12.81
N CYS A 43 -11.98 -11.60 13.51
CA CYS A 43 -12.82 -10.42 13.25
C CYS A 43 -12.08 -9.07 13.38
N GLU A 44 -11.04 -8.99 14.21
CA GLU A 44 -10.33 -7.74 14.54
C GLU A 44 -8.94 -7.64 13.90
N SER A 45 -8.42 -8.73 13.34
CA SER A 45 -7.10 -8.76 12.72
C SER A 45 -7.11 -9.70 11.53
N TRP A 46 -6.90 -9.19 10.33
CA TRP A 46 -6.83 -10.00 9.13
C TRP A 46 -5.59 -9.67 8.31
N GLN A 47 -5.12 -10.63 7.53
CA GLN A 47 -4.10 -10.42 6.52
C GLN A 47 -4.34 -11.34 5.34
N TRP A 48 -4.07 -10.81 4.16
CA TRP A 48 -3.81 -11.60 2.96
C TRP A 48 -2.31 -11.67 2.77
N PHE A 49 -1.76 -12.87 2.60
CA PHE A 49 -0.32 -13.06 2.41
C PHE A 49 -0.04 -14.01 1.25
N SER A 50 1.03 -13.76 0.51
CA SER A 50 1.45 -14.61 -0.61
C SER A 50 1.63 -16.06 -0.16
N ARG A 51 1.12 -16.99 -0.98
CA ARG A 51 1.10 -18.43 -0.68
C ARG A 51 2.44 -19.10 -0.97
N ASP A 52 3.13 -18.64 -1.99
CA ASP A 52 4.25 -19.37 -2.60
C ASP A 52 5.58 -19.00 -1.94
N LYS A 53 6.44 -20.02 -1.77
CA LYS A 53 7.74 -19.84 -1.11
C LYS A 53 8.59 -18.83 -1.89
N GLY A 54 9.29 -17.97 -1.15
CA GLY A 54 10.15 -16.95 -1.74
C GLY A 54 9.43 -15.69 -2.20
N THR A 55 8.09 -15.64 -2.12
CA THR A 55 7.30 -14.40 -2.28
C THR A 55 6.83 -13.94 -0.89
N GLN A 56 7.13 -12.70 -0.52
CA GLN A 56 6.78 -12.11 0.77
C GLN A 56 5.99 -10.83 0.59
N VAL A 57 4.70 -10.97 0.26
CA VAL A 57 3.79 -9.84 0.03
C VAL A 57 2.58 -9.99 0.92
N LYS A 58 2.13 -8.90 1.54
CA LYS A 58 1.00 -8.89 2.45
C LYS A 58 0.13 -7.66 2.28
N LEU A 59 -1.17 -7.83 2.50
CA LEU A 59 -2.16 -6.77 2.71
C LEU A 59 -2.81 -6.98 4.07
N GLN A 60 -2.96 -5.91 4.84
CA GLN A 60 -3.40 -5.91 6.24
C GLN A 60 -4.56 -4.92 6.44
N PRO A 61 -5.19 -4.83 7.64
CA PRO A 61 -6.41 -4.05 7.85
C PRO A 61 -6.23 -2.53 7.70
N ASP A 62 -4.98 -2.07 7.69
CA ASP A 62 -4.63 -0.69 7.39
C ASP A 62 -4.54 -0.39 5.88
N CYS A 63 -4.84 -1.39 5.05
CA CYS A 63 -4.88 -1.33 3.59
C CYS A 63 -3.54 -1.07 2.92
N PHE A 64 -2.43 -1.23 3.64
CA PHE A 64 -1.11 -1.10 3.04
C PHE A 64 -0.68 -2.41 2.39
N LEU A 65 -0.29 -2.30 1.12
CA LEU A 65 0.39 -3.37 0.42
C LEU A 65 1.87 -3.33 0.78
N ARG A 66 2.37 -4.43 1.33
CA ARG A 66 3.72 -4.55 1.87
C ARG A 66 4.45 -5.68 1.19
N GLN A 67 5.67 -5.41 0.75
CA GLN A 67 6.58 -6.42 0.23
C GLN A 67 7.85 -6.42 1.08
N THR A 68 8.15 -7.54 1.73
CA THR A 68 9.30 -7.67 2.63
C THR A 68 10.52 -8.14 1.86
N PHE A 69 11.61 -7.37 1.92
CA PHE A 69 12.88 -7.72 1.31
C PHE A 69 13.88 -8.26 2.35
N PRO A 70 14.76 -9.23 1.99
CA PRO A 70 14.94 -9.81 0.66
C PRO A 70 13.74 -10.69 0.25
N ASN A 71 13.26 -10.48 -0.98
CA ASN A 71 12.16 -11.24 -1.57
C ASN A 71 12.73 -11.99 -2.77
N ALA A 72 12.76 -13.32 -2.73
CA ALA A 72 13.39 -14.12 -3.78
C ALA A 72 12.62 -14.05 -5.09
N THR A 73 11.30 -13.90 -4.97
CA THR A 73 10.36 -13.79 -6.08
C THR A 73 9.46 -12.58 -5.82
N PRO A 74 9.95 -11.35 -6.07
CA PRO A 74 9.13 -10.17 -5.89
C PRO A 74 8.02 -10.11 -6.93
N VAL A 75 6.85 -9.64 -6.52
CA VAL A 75 5.74 -9.31 -7.43
C VAL A 75 5.80 -7.84 -7.79
N GLY A 76 5.51 -7.52 -9.05
CA GLY A 76 5.33 -6.16 -9.55
C GLY A 76 3.88 -5.68 -9.41
N HIS A 77 2.91 -6.61 -9.42
CA HIS A 77 1.48 -6.27 -9.35
C HIS A 77 0.73 -7.20 -8.41
N VAL A 78 -0.33 -6.67 -7.79
CA VAL A 78 -1.31 -7.43 -7.03
C VAL A 78 -2.71 -7.10 -7.52
N CYS A 79 -3.46 -8.10 -7.97
CA CYS A 79 -4.86 -7.94 -8.31
C CYS A 79 -5.75 -8.49 -7.20
N ILE A 80 -6.81 -7.75 -6.92
CA ILE A 80 -7.76 -7.99 -5.85
C ILE A 80 -9.13 -8.17 -6.50
N GLN A 81 -9.81 -9.25 -6.14
CA GLN A 81 -11.21 -9.50 -6.44
C GLN A 81 -12.03 -9.36 -5.18
N LEU A 82 -13.10 -8.59 -5.27
CA LEU A 82 -14.08 -8.38 -4.20
C LEU A 82 -15.21 -9.40 -4.30
N GLU A 83 -15.83 -9.71 -3.16
CA GLU A 83 -17.03 -10.56 -3.07
C GLU A 83 -18.21 -9.96 -3.84
N SER A 84 -18.25 -8.62 -3.98
CA SER A 84 -19.22 -7.88 -4.78
C SER A 84 -18.99 -7.99 -6.29
N GLY A 85 -17.91 -8.65 -6.74
CA GLY A 85 -17.57 -8.86 -8.15
C GLY A 85 -16.60 -7.82 -8.74
N GLY A 86 -16.16 -6.81 -7.98
CA GLY A 86 -15.14 -5.86 -8.42
C GLY A 86 -13.76 -6.51 -8.59
N HIS A 87 -13.02 -6.13 -9.63
CA HIS A 87 -11.67 -6.62 -9.88
C HIS A 87 -10.74 -5.48 -10.30
N LYS A 88 -9.62 -5.30 -9.59
CA LYS A 88 -8.60 -4.27 -9.89
C LYS A 88 -7.21 -4.75 -9.54
N CYS A 89 -6.24 -4.17 -10.24
CA CYS A 89 -4.82 -4.46 -10.08
C CYS A 89 -4.05 -3.22 -9.65
N PHE A 90 -3.11 -3.42 -8.75
CA PHE A 90 -2.29 -2.36 -8.16
C PHE A 90 -0.82 -2.70 -8.30
N SER A 91 0.01 -1.69 -8.56
CA SER A 91 1.46 -1.83 -8.54
C SER A 91 1.93 -2.10 -7.12
N ALA A 92 2.69 -3.18 -6.92
CA ALA A 92 3.27 -3.53 -5.63
C ALA A 92 4.56 -2.74 -5.37
N PRO A 93 4.87 -2.37 -4.11
CA PRO A 93 6.09 -1.65 -3.80
C PRO A 93 7.33 -2.52 -4.03
N GLY A 94 8.28 -2.00 -4.80
CA GLY A 94 9.58 -2.64 -5.04
C GLY A 94 10.58 -2.45 -3.89
N ALA A 95 11.80 -2.95 -4.07
CA ALA A 95 12.86 -2.79 -3.08
C ALA A 95 13.23 -1.30 -2.89
N GLY A 96 13.20 -0.84 -1.64
CA GLY A 96 13.50 0.57 -1.31
C GLY A 96 12.37 1.57 -1.62
N ALA A 97 11.24 1.11 -2.15
CA ALA A 97 10.06 1.94 -2.35
C ALA A 97 9.22 2.02 -1.05
N PRO A 98 8.54 3.14 -0.77
CA PRO A 98 7.58 3.20 0.33
C PRO A 98 6.42 2.24 0.08
N GLN A 99 5.80 1.76 1.16
CA GLN A 99 4.54 1.02 1.08
C GLN A 99 3.47 1.91 0.47
N CYS A 100 2.57 1.31 -0.31
CA CYS A 100 1.43 2.02 -0.90
C CYS A 100 0.13 1.53 -0.26
N ARG A 101 -0.90 2.39 -0.29
CA ARG A 101 -2.22 2.10 0.27
C ARG A 101 -3.19 1.69 -0.83
N VAL A 102 -3.80 0.52 -0.72
CA VAL A 102 -4.92 0.11 -1.57
C VAL A 102 -6.14 0.98 -1.21
N PRO A 103 -6.92 1.47 -2.18
CA PRO A 103 -8.18 2.17 -1.92
C PRO A 103 -9.10 1.37 -0.99
N ASP A 104 -9.78 2.07 -0.07
CA ASP A 104 -10.60 1.44 0.98
C ASP A 104 -11.71 0.54 0.42
N ASP A 105 -12.31 0.95 -0.70
CA ASP A 105 -13.32 0.19 -1.44
C ASP A 105 -12.79 -1.12 -2.01
N PHE A 106 -11.47 -1.25 -2.18
CA PHE A 106 -10.78 -2.48 -2.62
C PHE A 106 -9.99 -3.19 -1.52
N CYS A 107 -10.11 -2.74 -0.28
CA CYS A 107 -9.43 -3.32 0.88
C CYS A 107 -10.38 -4.12 1.80
N SER A 108 -11.69 -3.90 1.69
CA SER A 108 -12.73 -4.62 2.42
C SER A 108 -13.48 -5.60 1.52
N GLY A 109 -13.96 -6.72 2.07
CA GLY A 109 -14.76 -7.70 1.30
C GLY A 109 -13.96 -8.37 0.17
N ILE A 110 -12.67 -8.62 0.40
CA ILE A 110 -11.80 -9.30 -0.55
C ILE A 110 -12.19 -10.77 -0.62
N GLN A 111 -12.54 -11.24 -1.82
CA GLN A 111 -12.80 -12.63 -2.12
C GLN A 111 -11.51 -13.39 -2.45
N ASN A 112 -10.62 -12.76 -3.23
CA ASN A 112 -9.38 -13.39 -3.66
C ASN A 112 -8.32 -12.35 -4.07
N MET A 113 -7.05 -12.76 -4.04
CA MET A 113 -5.93 -11.94 -4.52
C MET A 113 -4.85 -12.79 -5.21
N TRP A 114 -4.19 -12.19 -6.18
CA TRP A 114 -3.10 -12.79 -6.95
C TRP A 114 -1.96 -11.81 -7.17
N GLY A 115 -0.74 -12.32 -7.33
CA GLY A 115 0.47 -11.54 -7.58
C GLY A 115 1.15 -11.96 -8.87
N TRP A 116 1.62 -10.97 -9.63
CA TRP A 116 2.38 -11.10 -10.88
C TRP A 116 3.78 -10.55 -10.72
#